data_AF-A0A8J6N011-F1
#
_entry.id   AF-A0A8J6N011-F1
#
_cell.length_a   1.000
_cell.length_b   1.000
_cell.length_c   1.000
_cell.angle_alpha   90.00
_cell.angle_beta   90.00
_cell.angle_gamma   90.00
#
_symmetry.space_group_name_H-M   'P 1'
#
loop_
_entity.id
_entity.type
_entity.pdbx_description
1 polymer ?
#
loop_
_entity_poly.entity_id
_entity_poly.type
_entity_poly.pdbx_seq_one_letter_code
_entity_poly.pdbx_strand_id
1 'polypeptide(L)'
;MTEIKTISDLEALRGEFQNYRNNFKSSLVLCGGTGCRASRSHILIDAVKDELAKQGLEKDVLVRATGCHGFCEQGPIVVVEPGNIFYCHVSPDDAQEIISKTVNNQLSLIR
;
A
#
# COMPACT_ATOMS: atom_id res chain seq x y z
N MET A 1 -18.13 -2.62 -16.20
CA MET A 1 -17.33 -1.38 -16.07
C MET A 1 -18.28 -0.24 -16.37
N THR A 2 -18.54 0.64 -15.41
CA THR A 2 -19.50 1.74 -15.56
C THR A 2 -18.89 2.82 -16.43
N GLU A 3 -19.63 3.30 -17.43
CA GLU A 3 -19.18 4.37 -18.32
C GLU A 3 -19.33 5.74 -17.65
N ILE A 4 -18.27 6.55 -17.65
CA ILE A 4 -18.26 7.91 -17.11
C ILE A 4 -18.69 8.86 -18.24
N LYS A 5 -19.85 9.50 -18.10
CA LYS A 5 -20.45 10.32 -19.17
C LYS A 5 -20.29 11.82 -18.94
N THR A 6 -20.20 12.23 -17.69
CA THR A 6 -20.14 13.64 -17.28
C THR A 6 -19.01 13.89 -16.28
N ILE A 7 -18.64 15.16 -16.13
CA ILE A 7 -17.69 15.59 -15.08
C ILE A 7 -18.25 15.25 -13.69
N SER A 8 -19.57 15.36 -13.50
CA SER A 8 -20.22 15.01 -12.25
C SER A 8 -20.06 13.53 -11.90
N ASP A 9 -20.14 12.64 -12.89
CA ASP A 9 -19.93 11.19 -12.68
C ASP A 9 -18.49 10.90 -12.26
N LEU A 10 -17.52 11.60 -12.86
CA LEU A 10 -16.10 11.48 -12.51
C LEU A 10 -15.83 11.94 -11.07
N GLU A 11 -16.38 13.08 -10.67
CA GLU A 11 -16.20 13.61 -9.32
C GLU A 11 -16.88 12.74 -8.26
N ALA A 12 -18.06 12.18 -8.57
CA ALA A 12 -18.73 11.22 -7.68
C ALA A 12 -17.87 9.98 -7.46
N LEU A 13 -17.35 9.38 -8.55
CA LEU A 13 -16.49 8.21 -8.49
C LEU A 13 -15.18 8.50 -7.73
N ARG A 14 -14.59 9.69 -7.95
CA ARG A 14 -13.42 10.14 -7.19
C ARG A 14 -13.72 10.21 -5.70
N GLY A 15 -14.86 10.79 -5.32
CA GLY A 15 -15.31 10.88 -3.94
C GLY A 15 -15.47 9.52 -3.28
N GLU A 16 -16.06 8.55 -3.98
CA GLU A 16 -16.18 7.16 -3.51
C GLU A 16 -14.83 6.53 -3.21
N PHE A 17 -13.86 6.64 -4.13
CA PHE A 17 -12.51 6.09 -3.90
C PHE A 17 -11.73 6.81 -2.80
N GLN A 18 -11.95 8.11 -2.64
CA GLN A 18 -11.36 8.87 -1.52
C GLN A 18 -11.94 8.41 -0.18
N ASN A 19 -13.27 8.27 -0.09
CA ASN A 19 -13.93 7.77 1.11
C ASN A 19 -13.50 6.34 1.45
N TYR A 20 -13.39 5.48 0.43
CA TYR A 20 -12.86 4.13 0.60
C TYR A 20 -11.45 4.14 1.22
N ARG A 21 -10.55 5.01 0.76
CA ARG A 21 -9.19 5.14 1.34
C ARG A 21 -9.22 5.69 2.77
N ASN A 22 -10.10 6.65 3.04
CA ASN A 22 -10.24 7.27 4.36
C ASN A 22 -10.79 6.31 5.44
N ASN A 23 -11.39 5.18 5.05
CA ASN A 23 -11.80 4.15 5.99
C ASN A 23 -10.62 3.43 6.66
N PHE A 24 -9.40 3.60 6.13
CA PHE A 24 -8.19 2.99 6.66
C PHE A 24 -7.32 4.05 7.35
N LYS A 25 -6.68 3.67 8.44
CA LYS A 25 -5.82 4.55 9.24
C LYS A 25 -4.42 4.67 8.65
N SER A 26 -3.97 3.65 7.94
CA SER A 26 -2.67 3.60 7.27
C SER A 26 -2.78 2.92 5.91
N SER A 27 -1.84 3.17 5.02
CA SER A 27 -1.74 2.52 3.73
C SER A 27 -0.30 2.07 3.44
N LEU A 28 -0.18 0.85 2.94
CA LEU A 28 1.06 0.30 2.40
C LEU A 28 0.99 0.37 0.88
N VAL A 29 1.79 1.25 0.30
CA VAL A 29 1.87 1.49 -1.15
C VAL A 29 3.06 0.72 -1.70
N LEU A 30 2.79 -0.35 -2.44
CA LEU A 30 3.81 -1.24 -2.99
C LEU A 30 3.97 -1.04 -4.49
N CYS A 31 5.21 -0.94 -4.95
CA CYS A 31 5.52 -0.84 -6.36
C CYS A 31 5.22 -2.14 -7.12
N GLY A 32 4.19 -2.11 -7.97
CA GLY A 32 3.81 -3.16 -8.91
C GLY A 32 4.35 -2.95 -10.34
N GLY A 33 5.16 -1.90 -10.57
CA GLY A 33 5.80 -1.63 -11.85
C GLY A 33 6.69 -2.78 -12.33
N THR A 34 6.96 -2.85 -13.63
CA THR A 34 7.71 -3.95 -14.27
C THR A 34 9.07 -4.21 -13.63
N GLY A 35 9.84 -3.17 -13.29
CA GLY A 35 11.14 -3.31 -12.61
C GLY A 35 11.04 -3.94 -11.21
N CYS A 36 10.08 -3.48 -10.40
CA CYS A 36 9.82 -4.06 -9.08
C CYS A 36 9.29 -5.50 -9.20
N ARG A 37 8.45 -5.77 -10.22
CA ARG A 37 7.89 -7.09 -10.47
C ARG A 37 8.95 -8.10 -10.93
N ALA A 38 9.93 -7.68 -11.73
CA ALA A 38 11.11 -8.47 -12.08
C ALA A 38 11.93 -8.84 -10.83
N SER A 39 11.94 -7.97 -9.83
CA SER A 39 12.53 -8.21 -8.51
C SER A 39 11.57 -8.93 -7.54
N ARG A 40 10.54 -9.59 -8.06
CA ARG A 40 9.55 -10.41 -7.30
C ARG A 40 8.65 -9.63 -6.34
N SER A 41 8.33 -8.36 -6.63
CA SER A 41 7.43 -7.56 -5.76
C SER A 41 6.02 -8.13 -5.59
N HIS A 42 5.54 -9.00 -6.49
CA HIS A 42 4.25 -9.70 -6.33
C HIS A 42 4.25 -10.64 -5.11
N ILE A 43 5.37 -11.34 -4.86
CA ILE A 43 5.54 -12.20 -3.68
C ILE A 43 5.53 -11.35 -2.41
N LEU A 44 6.17 -10.17 -2.44
CA LEU A 44 6.16 -9.22 -1.33
C LEU A 44 4.73 -8.72 -1.04
N ILE A 45 3.95 -8.39 -2.06
CA ILE A 45 2.56 -7.96 -1.89
C ILE A 45 1.73 -9.05 -1.20
N ASP A 46 1.89 -10.30 -1.60
CA ASP A 46 1.17 -11.42 -0.99
C ASP A 46 1.63 -11.64 0.46
N ALA A 47 2.94 -11.61 0.73
CA ALA A 47 3.49 -11.71 2.08
C ALA A 47 2.99 -10.60 3.01
N VAL A 48 2.89 -9.36 2.51
CA VAL A 48 2.33 -8.23 3.28
C VAL A 48 0.85 -8.43 3.59
N LYS A 49 0.05 -8.93 2.64
CA LYS A 49 -1.37 -9.23 2.89
C LYS A 49 -1.53 -10.33 3.93
N ASP A 50 -0.79 -11.43 3.78
CA ASP A 50 -0.83 -12.55 4.72
C ASP A 50 -0.44 -12.11 6.14
N GLU A 51 0.57 -11.23 6.24
CA GLU A 51 1.01 -10.72 7.53
C GLU A 51 0.01 -9.76 8.17
N LEU A 52 -0.64 -8.89 7.38
CA LEU A 52 -1.74 -8.06 7.89
C LEU A 52 -2.91 -8.90 8.39
N ALA A 53 -3.25 -10.00 7.69
CA ALA A 53 -4.27 -10.95 8.12
C ALA A 53 -3.89 -11.64 9.44
N LYS A 54 -2.63 -12.10 9.57
CA LYS A 54 -2.13 -12.70 10.81
C LYS A 54 -2.19 -11.75 12.01
N GLN A 55 -1.90 -10.46 11.80
CA GLN A 55 -1.95 -9.44 12.85
C GLN A 55 -3.35 -8.83 13.05
N GLY A 56 -4.35 -9.21 12.25
CA GLY A 56 -5.72 -8.70 12.33
C GLY A 56 -5.86 -7.22 11.91
N LEU A 57 -4.95 -6.71 11.08
CA LEU A 57 -4.85 -5.30 10.69
C LEU A 57 -5.52 -4.98 9.34
N GLU A 58 -6.16 -5.96 8.70
CA GLU A 58 -6.78 -5.80 7.36
C GLU A 58 -7.85 -4.70 7.29
N LYS A 59 -8.47 -4.37 8.43
CA LYS A 59 -9.47 -3.30 8.53
C LYS A 59 -8.87 -1.92 8.75
N ASP A 60 -7.66 -1.86 9.29
CA ASP A 60 -6.99 -0.60 9.64
C ASP A 60 -5.97 -0.18 8.58
N VAL A 61 -5.42 -1.12 7.80
CA VAL A 61 -4.32 -0.90 6.86
C VAL A 61 -4.72 -1.27 5.44
N LEU A 62 -4.66 -0.29 4.53
CA LEU A 62 -4.95 -0.50 3.11
C LEU A 62 -3.69 -0.90 2.33
N VAL A 63 -3.70 -2.05 1.68
CA VAL A 63 -2.64 -2.45 0.75
C VAL A 63 -2.95 -1.93 -0.66
N ARG A 64 -2.03 -1.15 -1.24
CA ARG A 64 -2.16 -0.58 -2.58
C ARG A 64 -0.99 -1.00 -3.45
N ALA A 65 -1.24 -1.85 -4.44
CA ALA A 65 -0.29 -2.07 -5.52
C ALA A 65 -0.42 -0.92 -6.53
N THR A 66 0.67 -0.20 -6.77
CA THR A 66 0.69 0.96 -7.68
C THR A 66 1.66 0.76 -8.84
N GLY A 67 1.74 1.74 -9.74
CA GLY A 67 2.69 1.75 -10.84
C GLY A 67 4.15 1.94 -10.39
N CYS A 68 4.99 2.34 -11.35
CA CYS A 68 6.39 2.64 -11.07
C CYS A 68 6.52 3.94 -10.26
N HIS A 69 7.45 3.94 -9.30
CA HIS A 69 7.82 5.13 -8.52
C HIS A 69 9.06 5.85 -9.09
N GLY A 70 9.63 5.36 -10.21
CA GLY A 70 10.82 5.93 -10.86
C GLY A 70 12.16 5.36 -10.37
N PHE A 71 12.19 4.67 -9.24
CA PHE A 71 13.43 4.15 -8.63
C PHE A 71 13.64 2.65 -8.91
N CYS A 72 13.64 2.25 -10.19
CA CYS A 72 13.70 0.83 -10.57
C CYS A 72 14.90 0.08 -9.96
N GLU A 73 16.07 0.73 -9.85
CA GLU A 73 17.28 0.14 -9.27
C GLU A 73 17.17 -0.11 -7.76
N GLN A 74 16.19 0.51 -7.08
CA GLN A 74 15.95 0.39 -5.64
C GLN A 74 14.78 -0.55 -5.31
N GLY A 75 14.23 -1.23 -6.32
CA GLY A 75 13.10 -2.15 -6.16
C GLY A 75 13.48 -3.44 -5.42
N PRO A 76 12.50 -4.12 -4.78
CA PRO A 76 11.10 -3.70 -4.55
C PRO A 76 10.96 -2.54 -3.56
N ILE A 77 9.98 -1.67 -3.80
CA ILE A 77 9.72 -0.45 -3.00
C ILE A 77 8.40 -0.58 -2.24
N VAL A 78 8.40 -0.16 -0.98
CA VAL A 78 7.22 -0.01 -0.13
C VAL A 78 7.20 1.39 0.47
N VAL A 79 6.07 2.06 0.39
CA VAL A 79 5.84 3.36 1.05
C VAL A 79 4.74 3.22 2.08
N VAL A 80 4.99 3.69 3.30
CA VAL A 80 4.00 3.71 4.39
C VAL A 80 3.38 5.09 4.52
N GLU A 81 2.06 5.16 4.43
CA GLU A 81 1.25 6.37 4.61
C GLU A 81 0.32 6.22 5.83
N PRO A 82 -0.01 7.30 6.56
CA PRO A 82 0.58 8.63 6.50
C PRO A 82 1.99 8.63 7.10
N GLY A 83 2.94 9.36 6.51
CA GLY A 83 4.33 9.48 7.02
C GLY A 83 5.41 9.42 5.95
N ASN A 84 5.06 8.99 4.74
CA ASN A 84 5.95 8.94 3.57
C ASN A 84 7.27 8.20 3.86
N ILE A 85 7.19 7.13 4.67
CA ILE A 85 8.36 6.30 4.99
C ILE A 85 8.62 5.42 3.77
N PHE A 86 9.80 5.57 3.18
CA PHE A 86 10.17 4.93 1.93
C PHE A 86 11.19 3.81 2.19
N TYR A 87 10.79 2.57 1.90
CA TYR A 87 11.65 1.40 1.99
C TYR A 87 12.11 0.96 0.60
N CYS A 88 13.41 0.67 0.48
CA CYS A 88 14.07 0.14 -0.71
C CYS A 88 14.47 -1.32 -0.52
N HIS A 89 14.66 -2.05 -1.62
CA HIS A 89 15.15 -3.42 -1.63
C HIS A 89 14.41 -4.38 -0.69
N VAL A 90 13.10 -4.16 -0.54
CA VAL A 90 12.29 -4.89 0.43
C VAL A 90 12.12 -6.34 -0.01
N SER A 91 12.43 -7.27 0.88
CA SER A 91 12.18 -8.69 0.72
C SER A 91 10.86 -9.10 1.38
N PRO A 92 10.24 -10.22 0.97
CA PRO A 92 9.04 -10.74 1.62
C PRO A 92 9.21 -10.98 3.13
N ASP A 93 10.43 -11.31 3.58
CA ASP A 93 10.74 -11.59 5.00
C ASP A 93 10.70 -10.31 5.85
N ASP A 94 10.91 -9.13 5.24
CA ASP A 94 10.86 -7.84 5.93
C ASP A 94 9.42 -7.39 6.24
N ALA A 95 8.40 -8.05 5.66
CA ALA A 95 6.99 -7.66 5.81
C ALA A 95 6.56 -7.63 7.29
N GLN A 96 6.96 -8.65 8.06
CA GLN A 96 6.66 -8.73 9.48
C GLN A 96 7.25 -7.55 10.25
N GLU A 97 8.51 -7.21 9.97
CA GLU A 97 9.20 -6.13 10.68
C GLU A 97 8.59 -4.77 10.33
N ILE A 98 8.32 -4.49 9.05
CA ILE A 98 7.72 -3.23 8.60
C ILE A 98 6.35 -3.03 9.24
N ILE A 99 5.50 -4.05 9.23
CA ILE A 99 4.16 -3.97 9.83
C ILE A 99 4.27 -3.77 11.35
N SER A 100 5.11 -4.56 12.01
CA SER A 100 5.19 -4.57 13.47
C SER A 100 5.84 -3.31 14.05
N LYS A 101 6.88 -2.77 13.40
CA LYS A 101 7.63 -1.62 13.91
C LYS A 101 7.14 -0.28 13.38
N THR A 102 6.70 -0.23 12.13
CA THR A 102 6.38 1.04 11.49
C THR A 102 4.88 1.26 11.47
N VAL A 103 4.12 0.31 10.94
CA VAL A 103 2.65 0.45 10.82
C VAL A 103 2.01 0.49 12.20
N ASN A 104 2.29 -0.46 13.08
CA ASN A 104 1.73 -0.46 14.44
C ASN A 104 2.14 0.76 15.27
N ASN A 105 3.39 1.24 15.13
CA ASN A 105 3.82 2.45 15.83
C ASN A 105 3.03 3.67 15.33
N GLN A 106 2.83 3.82 14.02
CA GLN A 106 2.01 4.89 13.47
C GLN A 106 0.54 4.79 13.91
N LEU A 107 -0.04 3.59 13.91
CA LEU A 107 -1.39 3.35 14.41
C LEU A 107 -1.54 3.72 15.89
N SER A 108 -0.49 3.56 16.69
CA SER A 108 -0.49 3.94 18.11
C SER A 108 -0.48 5.45 18.34
N LEU A 109 0.09 6.23 17.42
CA LEU A 109 0.18 7.69 17.50
C LEU A 109 -1.10 8.41 17.02
N ILE A 110 -2.00 7.68 16.36
CA ILE A 110 -3.28 8.20 15.83
C ILE A 110 -4.45 7.91 16.80
N ARG A 111 -4.18 7.25 17.94
CA ARG A 111 -5.18 6.95 18.98
C ARG A 111 -5.48 8.14 19.88
#